data_AF-A0A127B9G6-F1
#
_entry.id   AF-A0A127B9G6-F1
#
_cell.length_a   1.000
_cell.length_b   1.000
_cell.length_c   1.000
_cell.angle_alpha   90.00
_cell.angle_beta   90.00
_cell.angle_gamma   90.00
#
_symmetry.space_group_name_H-M   'P 1'
#
loop_
_entity.id
_entity.type
_entity.pdbx_description
1 polymer ?
#
loop_
_entity_poly.entity_id
_entity_poly.type
_entity_poly.pdbx_seq_one_letter_code
_entity_poly.pdbx_strand_id
1 'polypeptide(L)'
;MDLERKMMASALLNFAITGAEIVGGILSGSLALLSDSLHNFSDAMSILASYIALKIGQRKKNEKFTFGYRRTEILVAFINSSVLVGVSLFLIVEAYGRFLAPRTIEVKVMLPVATVGLVANVFSVLLLHEHSHESMNIRSAYLHLLSDTLSSVAVVLGGLLMLKYNVSWVDSLVTVGIALYILREAYYILKESVEVLMEASPGLDFEEIKRRIEKIPGVKNAHHFHAWRIGEDEVHFECHVSVEDMPISRGQEIIDRIEEILREYGVKHVTVQLEVDRCKNEGIICPAN
;
A
#
# COMPACT_ATOMS: atom_id res chain seq x y z
N MET A 1 -20.77 -0.19 23.88
CA MET A 1 -20.71 -1.12 22.71
C MET A 1 -19.26 -1.42 22.46
N ASP A 2 -18.89 -2.71 22.41
CA ASP A 2 -17.50 -3.17 22.26
C ASP A 2 -16.86 -2.61 20.96
N LEU A 3 -15.56 -2.30 20.98
CA LEU A 3 -14.87 -1.61 19.87
C LEU A 3 -14.95 -2.44 18.58
N GLU A 4 -14.82 -3.75 18.67
CA GLU A 4 -14.97 -4.67 17.54
C GLU A 4 -16.38 -4.61 16.91
N ARG A 5 -17.43 -4.50 17.74
CA ARG A 5 -18.81 -4.35 17.26
C ARG A 5 -19.03 -3.01 16.58
N LYS A 6 -18.39 -1.94 17.07
CA LYS A 6 -18.40 -0.61 16.43
C LYS A 6 -17.73 -0.65 15.05
N MET A 7 -16.56 -1.27 14.94
CA MET A 7 -15.84 -1.41 13.67
C MET A 7 -16.63 -2.25 12.66
N MET A 8 -17.20 -3.39 13.08
CA MET A 8 -17.99 -4.24 12.20
C MET A 8 -19.31 -3.58 11.76
N ALA A 9 -19.97 -2.84 12.65
CA ALA A 9 -21.15 -2.05 12.29
C ALA A 9 -20.80 -0.94 11.28
N SER A 10 -19.67 -0.25 11.46
CA SER A 10 -19.18 0.77 10.52
C SER A 10 -18.86 0.15 9.15
N ALA A 11 -18.22 -1.03 9.11
CA ALA A 11 -17.92 -1.71 7.86
C ALA A 11 -19.17 -2.14 7.11
N LEU A 12 -20.15 -2.74 7.79
CA LEU A 12 -21.43 -3.14 7.19
C LEU A 12 -22.24 -1.94 6.68
N LEU A 13 -22.24 -0.84 7.45
CA LEU A 13 -22.88 0.40 7.06
C LEU A 13 -22.22 0.96 5.78
N ASN A 14 -20.88 1.00 5.74
CA ASN A 14 -20.14 1.50 4.58
C ASN A 14 -20.43 0.66 3.32
N PHE A 15 -20.47 -0.67 3.44
CA PHE A 15 -20.86 -1.54 2.33
C PHE A 15 -22.28 -1.28 1.81
N ALA A 16 -23.26 -1.11 2.70
CA ALA A 16 -24.64 -0.84 2.30
C ALA A 16 -24.77 0.52 1.59
N ILE A 17 -24.05 1.52 2.07
CA ILE A 17 -24.04 2.88 1.52
C ILE A 17 -23.33 2.90 0.18
N THR A 18 -22.17 2.26 0.07
CA THR A 18 -21.46 2.07 -1.20
C THR A 18 -22.39 1.50 -2.27
N GLY A 19 -23.19 0.48 -1.93
CA GLY A 19 -24.19 -0.08 -2.84
C GLY A 19 -25.26 0.94 -3.25
N ALA A 20 -25.77 1.73 -2.29
CA ALA A 20 -26.74 2.80 -2.57
C ALA A 20 -26.14 3.91 -3.44
N GLU A 21 -24.87 4.27 -3.24
CA GLU A 21 -24.15 5.28 -4.03
C GLU A 21 -23.83 4.80 -5.44
N ILE A 22 -23.49 3.52 -5.64
CA ILE A 22 -23.35 2.95 -6.98
C ILE A 22 -24.68 3.06 -7.73
N VAL A 23 -25.78 2.61 -7.11
CA VAL A 23 -27.11 2.68 -7.73
C VAL A 23 -27.53 4.13 -7.97
N GLY A 24 -27.33 5.01 -6.99
CA GLY A 24 -27.64 6.43 -7.08
C GLY A 24 -26.79 7.15 -8.14
N GLY A 25 -25.53 6.79 -8.29
CA GLY A 25 -24.61 7.32 -9.29
C GLY A 25 -25.01 6.92 -10.71
N ILE A 26 -25.38 5.65 -10.92
CA ILE A 26 -25.92 5.17 -12.21
C ILE A 26 -27.24 5.87 -12.54
N LEU A 27 -28.20 5.88 -11.60
CA LEU A 27 -29.53 6.45 -11.83
C LEU A 27 -29.48 7.97 -12.03
N SER A 28 -28.59 8.66 -11.31
CA SER A 28 -28.43 10.11 -11.45
C SER A 28 -27.58 10.54 -12.64
N GLY A 29 -26.78 9.61 -13.16
CA GLY A 29 -25.72 9.90 -14.12
C GLY A 29 -24.56 10.70 -13.52
N SER A 30 -24.40 10.82 -12.21
CA SER A 30 -23.28 11.55 -11.58
C SER A 30 -22.00 10.71 -11.58
N LEU A 31 -20.94 11.21 -12.21
CA LEU A 31 -19.63 10.58 -12.12
C LEU A 31 -18.97 10.84 -10.77
N ALA A 32 -19.26 11.96 -10.11
CA ALA A 32 -18.70 12.27 -8.80
C ALA A 32 -19.17 11.26 -7.75
N LEU A 33 -20.48 10.97 -7.73
CA LEU A 33 -21.06 9.96 -6.83
C LEU A 33 -20.55 8.54 -7.16
N LEU A 34 -20.40 8.22 -8.46
CA LEU A 34 -19.80 6.95 -8.86
C LEU A 34 -18.34 6.82 -8.43
N SER A 35 -17.55 7.89 -8.56
CA SER A 35 -16.14 7.91 -8.14
C SER A 35 -15.99 7.64 -6.65
N ASP A 36 -16.78 8.30 -5.81
CA ASP A 36 -16.78 8.10 -4.35
C ASP A 36 -17.14 6.63 -4.02
N SER A 37 -18.21 6.12 -4.65
CA SER A 37 -18.66 4.75 -4.42
C SER A 37 -17.67 3.68 -4.89
N LEU A 38 -16.99 3.88 -6.02
CA LEU A 38 -16.01 2.92 -6.54
C LEU A 38 -14.75 2.87 -5.67
N HIS A 39 -14.35 4.01 -5.09
CA HIS A 39 -13.27 4.06 -4.11
C HIS A 39 -13.62 3.27 -2.86
N ASN A 40 -14.78 3.59 -2.24
CA ASN A 40 -15.27 2.92 -1.03
C ASN A 40 -15.42 1.40 -1.25
N PHE A 41 -15.92 1.01 -2.43
CA PHE A 41 -16.02 -0.41 -2.81
C PHE A 41 -14.65 -1.08 -2.91
N SER A 42 -13.69 -0.44 -3.58
CA SER A 42 -12.34 -1.00 -3.75
C SER A 42 -11.63 -1.16 -2.41
N ASP A 43 -11.78 -0.21 -1.48
CA ASP A 43 -11.20 -0.29 -0.15
C ASP A 43 -11.78 -1.47 0.63
N ALA A 44 -13.10 -1.63 0.56
CA ALA A 44 -13.78 -2.74 1.22
C ALA A 44 -13.35 -4.11 0.64
N MET A 45 -13.13 -4.19 -0.68
CA MET A 45 -12.55 -5.37 -1.33
C MET A 45 -11.08 -5.59 -0.96
N SER A 46 -10.30 -4.52 -0.85
CA SER A 46 -8.90 -4.57 -0.44
C SER A 46 -8.77 -5.13 0.97
N ILE A 47 -9.61 -4.71 1.92
CA ILE A 47 -9.62 -5.24 3.29
C ILE A 47 -9.89 -6.75 3.29
N LEU A 48 -10.89 -7.20 2.53
CA LEU A 48 -11.21 -8.62 2.42
C LEU A 48 -10.05 -9.41 1.79
N ALA A 49 -9.47 -8.90 0.71
CA ALA A 49 -8.33 -9.52 0.04
C ALA A 49 -7.09 -9.57 0.94
N SER A 50 -6.79 -8.50 1.69
CA SER A 50 -5.70 -8.45 2.66
C SER A 50 -5.91 -9.43 3.80
N TYR A 51 -7.13 -9.59 4.32
CA TYR A 51 -7.43 -10.62 5.32
C TYR A 51 -7.16 -12.03 4.78
N ILE A 52 -7.58 -12.31 3.55
CA ILE A 52 -7.30 -13.60 2.89
C ILE A 52 -5.79 -13.77 2.69
N ALA A 53 -5.08 -12.73 2.26
CA ALA A 53 -3.63 -12.74 2.06
C ALA A 53 -2.88 -13.03 3.36
N LEU A 54 -3.24 -12.38 4.46
CA LEU A 54 -2.67 -12.63 5.79
C LEU A 54 -2.85 -14.09 6.20
N LYS A 55 -4.05 -14.65 6.01
CA LYS A 55 -4.33 -16.07 6.32
C LYS A 55 -3.53 -17.03 5.43
N ILE A 56 -3.29 -16.67 4.18
CA ILE A 56 -2.42 -17.42 3.28
C ILE A 56 -0.95 -17.28 3.69
N GLY A 57 -0.50 -16.09 4.10
CA GLY A 57 0.86 -15.78 4.54
C GLY A 57 1.28 -16.54 5.79
N GLN A 58 0.33 -16.91 6.65
CA GLN A 58 0.55 -17.73 7.84
C GLN A 58 0.73 -19.24 7.54
N ARG A 59 0.55 -19.68 6.29
CA ARG A 59 0.75 -21.08 5.92
C ARG A 59 2.23 -21.47 6.07
N LYS A 60 2.46 -22.73 6.49
CA LYS A 60 3.80 -23.30 6.59
C LYS A 60 4.48 -23.33 5.22
N LYS A 61 5.80 -23.11 5.22
CA LYS A 61 6.69 -23.29 4.07
C LYS A 61 6.60 -24.73 3.55
N ASN A 62 6.79 -24.92 2.25
CA ASN A 62 6.85 -26.25 1.64
C ASN A 62 7.93 -26.29 0.54
N GLU A 63 8.16 -27.46 -0.06
CA GLU A 63 9.21 -27.64 -1.07
C GLU A 63 9.04 -26.75 -2.30
N LYS A 64 7.79 -26.39 -2.64
CA LYS A 64 7.51 -25.48 -3.76
C LYS A 64 7.69 -24.00 -3.39
N PHE A 65 7.32 -23.63 -2.17
CA PHE A 65 7.37 -22.27 -1.64
C PHE A 65 8.28 -22.25 -0.42
N THR A 66 9.59 -22.28 -0.67
CA THR A 66 10.65 -22.41 0.35
C THR A 66 10.72 -21.19 1.26
N PHE A 67 10.43 -20.00 0.75
CA PHE A 67 10.28 -18.78 1.54
C PHE A 67 8.87 -18.60 2.14
N GLY A 68 7.93 -19.47 1.82
CA GLY A 68 6.54 -19.40 2.27
C GLY A 68 5.68 -18.50 1.38
N TYR A 69 4.58 -18.00 1.94
CA TYR A 69 3.51 -17.30 1.19
C TYR A 69 3.41 -15.80 1.52
N ARG A 70 4.44 -15.22 2.14
CA ARG A 70 4.42 -13.82 2.61
C ARG A 70 4.23 -12.80 1.47
N ARG A 71 4.76 -13.08 0.27
CA ARG A 71 4.55 -12.23 -0.93
C ARG A 71 3.09 -12.15 -1.39
N THR A 72 2.17 -12.97 -0.88
CA THR A 72 0.74 -12.87 -1.22
C THR A 72 0.14 -11.52 -0.81
N GLU A 73 0.58 -10.93 0.30
CA GLU A 73 0.14 -9.60 0.75
C GLU A 73 0.54 -8.53 -0.29
N ILE A 74 1.79 -8.56 -0.74
CA ILE A 74 2.31 -7.65 -1.77
C ILE A 74 1.58 -7.82 -3.11
N LEU A 75 1.27 -9.05 -3.51
CA LEU A 75 0.51 -9.32 -4.74
C LEU A 75 -0.92 -8.76 -4.68
N VAL A 76 -1.58 -8.87 -3.53
CA VAL A 76 -2.91 -8.28 -3.33
C VAL A 76 -2.85 -6.76 -3.40
N ALA A 77 -1.86 -6.14 -2.74
CA ALA A 77 -1.65 -4.69 -2.79
C ALA A 77 -1.39 -4.22 -4.23
N PHE A 78 -0.55 -4.94 -4.99
CA PHE A 78 -0.27 -4.67 -6.40
C PHE A 78 -1.54 -4.74 -7.27
N ILE A 79 -2.34 -5.80 -7.13
CA ILE A 79 -3.57 -5.96 -7.93
C ILE A 79 -4.57 -4.85 -7.59
N ASN A 80 -4.81 -4.59 -6.30
CA ASN A 80 -5.76 -3.57 -5.86
C ASN A 80 -5.37 -2.17 -6.36
N SER A 81 -4.12 -1.78 -6.14
CA SER A 81 -3.61 -0.47 -6.60
C SER A 81 -3.62 -0.34 -8.12
N SER A 82 -3.32 -1.41 -8.87
CA SER A 82 -3.43 -1.42 -10.33
C SER A 82 -4.87 -1.18 -10.81
N VAL A 83 -5.85 -1.82 -10.16
CA VAL A 83 -7.28 -1.62 -10.46
C VAL A 83 -7.69 -0.17 -10.18
N LEU A 84 -7.29 0.39 -9.03
CA LEU A 84 -7.59 1.77 -8.67
C LEU A 84 -6.97 2.79 -9.63
N VAL A 85 -5.74 2.57 -10.09
CA VAL A 85 -5.11 3.39 -11.14
C VAL A 85 -5.95 3.33 -12.42
N GLY A 86 -6.33 2.12 -12.86
CA GLY A 86 -7.17 1.94 -14.05
C GLY A 86 -8.53 2.62 -13.95
N VAL A 87 -9.23 2.47 -12.83
CA VAL A 87 -10.52 3.12 -12.56
C VAL A 87 -10.37 4.64 -12.52
N SER A 88 -9.33 5.16 -11.87
CA SER A 88 -9.09 6.61 -11.78
C SER A 88 -8.81 7.22 -13.16
N LEU A 89 -7.98 6.58 -13.98
CA LEU A 89 -7.73 7.02 -15.35
C LEU A 89 -9.00 6.99 -16.20
N PHE A 90 -9.80 5.92 -16.08
CA PHE A 90 -11.09 5.82 -16.75
C PHE A 90 -12.04 6.98 -16.36
N LEU A 91 -12.17 7.27 -15.06
CA LEU A 91 -13.01 8.36 -14.56
C LEU A 91 -12.53 9.74 -15.04
N ILE A 92 -11.22 9.97 -15.11
CA ILE A 92 -10.65 11.22 -15.64
C ILE A 92 -11.02 11.39 -17.12
N VAL A 93 -10.89 10.32 -17.93
CA VAL A 93 -11.24 10.35 -19.37
C VAL A 93 -12.74 10.60 -19.56
N GLU A 94 -13.60 9.90 -18.82
CA GLU A 94 -15.05 10.09 -18.85
C GLU A 94 -15.45 11.51 -18.40
N ALA A 95 -14.86 12.01 -17.31
CA ALA A 95 -15.12 13.36 -16.82
C ALA A 95 -14.68 14.42 -17.82
N TYR A 96 -13.54 14.25 -18.48
CA TYR A 96 -13.09 15.14 -19.54
C TYR A 96 -14.06 15.15 -20.74
N GLY A 97 -14.52 13.97 -21.16
CA GLY A 97 -15.54 13.86 -22.22
C GLY A 97 -16.85 14.58 -21.86
N ARG A 98 -17.30 14.45 -20.59
CA ARG A 98 -18.49 15.15 -20.09
C ARG A 98 -18.29 16.63 -19.86
N PHE A 99 -17.07 17.08 -19.61
CA PHE A 99 -16.76 18.50 -19.54
C PHE A 99 -16.93 19.18 -20.91
N LEU A 100 -16.52 18.49 -22.00
CA LEU A 100 -16.70 18.98 -23.37
C LEU A 100 -18.14 18.87 -23.86
N ALA A 101 -18.87 17.82 -23.46
CA ALA A 101 -20.27 17.60 -23.78
C ALA A 101 -21.08 17.33 -22.51
N PRO A 102 -21.52 18.39 -21.78
CA PRO A 102 -22.23 18.26 -20.51
C PRO A 102 -23.48 17.39 -20.64
N ARG A 103 -23.56 16.37 -19.78
CA ARG A 103 -24.77 15.57 -19.62
C ARG A 103 -25.62 16.14 -18.49
N THR A 104 -26.93 15.93 -18.58
CA THR A 104 -27.85 16.27 -17.49
C THR A 104 -27.63 15.30 -16.33
N ILE A 105 -27.55 15.83 -15.12
CA ILE A 105 -27.41 15.04 -13.89
C ILE A 105 -28.69 15.20 -13.10
N GLU A 106 -29.31 14.09 -12.72
CA GLU A 106 -30.51 14.11 -11.89
C GLU A 106 -30.12 14.39 -10.43
N VAL A 107 -29.89 15.67 -10.13
CA VAL A 107 -29.44 16.15 -8.81
C VAL A 107 -30.42 15.74 -7.70
N LYS A 108 -31.71 15.58 -8.03
CA LYS A 108 -32.74 15.11 -7.08
C LYS A 108 -32.54 13.67 -6.62
N VAL A 109 -31.85 12.85 -7.40
CA VAL A 109 -31.45 11.48 -7.03
C VAL A 109 -30.07 11.49 -6.37
N MET A 110 -29.12 12.23 -6.97
CA MET A 110 -27.73 12.28 -6.51
C MET A 110 -27.59 12.87 -5.09
N LEU A 111 -28.22 14.02 -4.82
CA LEU A 111 -27.98 14.79 -3.61
C LEU A 111 -28.45 14.07 -2.32
N PRO A 112 -29.65 13.45 -2.26
CA PRO A 112 -30.05 12.68 -1.08
C PRO A 112 -29.11 11.50 -0.81
N VAL A 113 -28.70 10.78 -1.86
CA VAL A 113 -27.80 9.62 -1.73
C VAL A 113 -26.42 10.06 -1.22
N ALA A 114 -25.82 11.09 -1.83
CA ALA A 114 -24.56 11.66 -1.37
C ALA A 114 -24.64 12.21 0.07
N THR A 115 -25.78 12.77 0.46
CA THR A 115 -26.00 13.27 1.83
C THR A 115 -26.06 12.12 2.84
N VAL A 116 -26.72 11.01 2.50
CA VAL A 116 -26.73 9.80 3.35
C VAL A 116 -25.32 9.24 3.50
N GLY A 117 -24.55 9.17 2.41
CA GLY A 117 -23.14 8.76 2.43
C GLY A 117 -22.29 9.66 3.34
N LEU A 118 -22.39 10.98 3.15
CA LEU A 118 -21.70 11.96 4.00
C LEU A 118 -22.07 11.81 5.49
N VAL A 119 -23.35 11.66 5.83
CA VAL A 119 -23.78 11.50 7.22
C VAL A 119 -23.18 10.25 7.85
N ALA A 120 -23.10 9.16 7.10
CA ALA A 120 -22.49 7.93 7.60
C ALA A 120 -20.98 8.04 7.75
N ASN A 121 -20.28 8.63 6.79
CA ASN A 121 -18.83 8.88 6.89
C ASN A 121 -18.51 9.77 8.10
N VAL A 122 -19.28 10.85 8.30
CA VAL A 122 -19.17 11.69 9.51
C VAL A 122 -19.43 10.88 10.78
N PHE A 123 -20.46 10.05 10.80
CA PHE A 123 -20.75 9.19 11.95
C PHE A 123 -19.59 8.23 12.25
N SER A 124 -18.99 7.60 11.23
CA SER A 124 -17.83 6.73 11.37
C SER A 124 -16.59 7.47 11.87
N VAL A 125 -16.34 8.69 11.39
CA VAL A 125 -15.25 9.56 11.89
C VAL A 125 -15.47 9.92 13.35
N LEU A 126 -16.68 10.33 13.74
CA LEU A 126 -17.01 10.67 15.13
C LEU A 126 -16.88 9.46 16.07
N LEU A 127 -17.26 8.27 15.61
CA LEU A 127 -17.16 7.03 16.37
C LEU A 127 -15.71 6.65 16.69
N LEU A 128 -14.78 6.93 15.77
CA LEU A 128 -13.36 6.60 15.89
C LEU A 128 -12.50 7.74 16.45
N HIS A 129 -12.99 8.99 16.46
CA HIS A 129 -12.26 10.15 16.96
C HIS A 129 -11.72 9.95 18.38
N GLU A 130 -12.56 9.48 19.31
CA GLU A 130 -12.16 9.26 20.71
C GLU A 130 -11.06 8.20 20.88
N HIS A 131 -10.97 7.23 19.96
CA HIS A 131 -10.03 6.11 20.03
C HIS A 131 -8.81 6.33 19.11
N SER A 132 -8.77 7.43 18.36
CA SER A 132 -7.73 7.75 17.37
C SER A 132 -6.32 7.92 17.97
N HIS A 133 -6.23 8.16 19.29
CA HIS A 133 -4.97 8.29 20.02
C HIS A 133 -4.47 6.96 20.63
N GLU A 134 -5.27 5.89 20.59
CA GLU A 134 -4.95 4.64 21.29
C GLU A 134 -3.92 3.77 20.53
N SER A 135 -3.89 3.87 19.19
CA SER A 135 -2.90 3.14 18.38
C SER A 135 -2.69 3.77 17.01
N MET A 136 -1.53 3.49 16.40
CA MET A 136 -1.23 3.91 15.02
C MET A 136 -2.24 3.34 14.02
N ASN A 137 -2.71 2.11 14.24
CA ASN A 137 -3.69 1.46 13.37
C ASN A 137 -5.04 2.19 13.40
N ILE A 138 -5.53 2.56 14.59
CA ILE A 138 -6.79 3.31 14.72
C ILE A 138 -6.61 4.73 14.17
N ARG A 139 -5.46 5.37 14.39
CA ARG A 139 -5.15 6.68 13.80
C ARG A 139 -5.16 6.62 12.27
N SER A 140 -4.57 5.59 11.68
CA SER A 140 -4.56 5.39 10.22
C SER A 140 -5.98 5.22 9.69
N ALA A 141 -6.79 4.37 10.31
CA ALA A 141 -8.19 4.16 9.93
C ALA A 141 -9.03 5.45 10.07
N TYR A 142 -8.78 6.26 11.12
CA TYR A 142 -9.43 7.56 11.31
C TYR A 142 -9.06 8.56 10.21
N LEU A 143 -7.77 8.66 9.85
CA LEU A 143 -7.31 9.56 8.78
C LEU A 143 -7.88 9.16 7.41
N HIS A 144 -8.01 7.85 7.16
CA HIS A 144 -8.66 7.33 5.95
C HIS A 144 -10.13 7.76 5.88
N LEU A 145 -10.92 7.51 6.93
CA LEU A 145 -12.33 7.92 6.96
C LEU A 145 -12.51 9.44 6.90
N LEU A 146 -11.56 10.22 7.41
CA LEU A 146 -11.55 11.67 7.28
C LEU A 146 -11.37 12.09 5.81
N SER A 147 -10.51 11.40 5.07
CA SER A 147 -10.36 11.58 3.62
C SER A 147 -11.67 11.26 2.88
N ASP A 148 -12.30 10.13 3.16
CA ASP A 148 -13.57 9.73 2.54
C ASP A 148 -14.68 10.74 2.87
N THR A 149 -14.67 11.29 4.08
CA THR A 149 -15.59 12.36 4.46
C THR A 149 -15.36 13.62 3.60
N LEU A 150 -14.10 13.98 3.31
CA LEU A 150 -13.78 15.14 2.48
C LEU A 150 -14.22 14.94 1.02
N SER A 151 -14.08 13.74 0.45
CA SER A 151 -14.60 13.44 -0.89
C SER A 151 -16.13 13.52 -0.91
N SER A 152 -16.83 12.90 0.06
CA SER A 152 -18.29 13.01 0.15
C SER A 152 -18.78 14.46 0.35
N VAL A 153 -18.05 15.29 1.11
CA VAL A 153 -18.33 16.74 1.22
C VAL A 153 -18.22 17.41 -0.15
N ALA A 154 -17.17 17.11 -0.94
CA ALA A 154 -17.01 17.68 -2.27
C ALA A 154 -18.18 17.28 -3.21
N VAL A 155 -18.65 16.03 -3.13
CA VAL A 155 -19.81 15.54 -3.88
C VAL A 155 -21.08 16.31 -3.48
N VAL A 156 -21.37 16.44 -2.18
CA VAL A 156 -22.56 17.16 -1.68
C VAL A 156 -22.52 18.64 -2.05
N LEU A 157 -21.38 19.31 -1.87
CA LEU A 157 -21.20 20.72 -2.27
C LEU A 157 -21.37 20.89 -3.79
N GLY A 158 -20.81 19.97 -4.59
CA GLY A 158 -21.03 19.93 -6.03
C GLY A 158 -22.51 19.80 -6.38
N GLY A 159 -23.23 18.89 -5.72
CA GLY A 159 -24.68 18.72 -5.87
C GLY A 159 -25.49 19.98 -5.53
N LEU A 160 -25.15 20.68 -4.45
CA LEU A 160 -25.79 21.95 -4.08
C LEU A 160 -25.53 23.06 -5.11
N LEU A 161 -24.32 23.16 -5.65
CA LEU A 161 -23.99 24.11 -6.71
C LEU A 161 -24.74 23.79 -8.00
N MET A 162 -24.83 22.51 -8.37
CA MET A 162 -25.61 22.07 -9.53
C MET A 162 -27.09 22.39 -9.37
N LEU A 163 -27.66 22.16 -8.17
CA LEU A 163 -29.06 22.47 -7.88
C LEU A 163 -29.36 23.97 -7.97
N LYS A 164 -28.45 24.82 -7.47
CA LYS A 164 -28.65 26.28 -7.40
C LYS A 164 -28.40 26.98 -8.74
N TYR A 165 -27.34 26.59 -9.46
CA TYR A 165 -26.87 27.29 -10.65
C TYR A 165 -27.12 26.53 -11.96
N ASN A 166 -27.67 25.31 -11.90
CA ASN A 166 -27.98 24.48 -13.06
C ASN A 166 -26.76 24.20 -13.97
N VAL A 167 -25.61 23.92 -13.35
CA VAL A 167 -24.30 23.77 -14.02
C VAL A 167 -23.74 22.36 -13.88
N SER A 168 -24.05 21.44 -14.81
CA SER A 168 -23.65 20.04 -14.68
C SER A 168 -22.15 19.76 -14.83
N TRP A 169 -21.36 20.69 -15.38
CA TRP A 169 -19.90 20.54 -15.50
C TRP A 169 -19.20 20.44 -14.13
N VAL A 170 -19.84 20.91 -13.06
CA VAL A 170 -19.32 20.84 -11.68
C VAL A 170 -19.10 19.38 -11.25
N ASP A 171 -19.97 18.46 -11.66
CA ASP A 171 -19.79 17.02 -11.41
C ASP A 171 -18.48 16.52 -12.00
N SER A 172 -18.19 16.87 -13.25
CA SER A 172 -16.94 16.47 -13.91
C SER A 172 -15.71 17.06 -13.22
N LEU A 173 -15.78 18.30 -12.74
CA LEU A 173 -14.69 18.89 -11.96
C LEU A 173 -14.46 18.14 -10.65
N VAL A 174 -15.54 17.83 -9.91
CA VAL A 174 -15.46 17.07 -8.65
C VAL A 174 -14.93 15.65 -8.92
N THR A 175 -15.39 14.98 -9.98
CA THR A 175 -14.89 13.66 -10.39
C THR A 175 -13.38 13.69 -10.65
N VAL A 176 -12.88 14.66 -11.41
CA VAL A 176 -11.44 14.77 -11.67
C VAL A 176 -10.67 15.00 -10.38
N GLY A 177 -11.17 15.84 -9.48
CA GLY A 177 -10.56 16.07 -8.17
C GLY A 177 -10.43 14.78 -7.35
N ILE A 178 -11.53 14.02 -7.21
CA ILE A 178 -11.55 12.76 -6.47
C ILE A 178 -10.66 11.71 -7.17
N ALA A 179 -10.75 11.58 -8.50
CA ALA A 179 -9.96 10.61 -9.26
C ALA A 179 -8.45 10.90 -9.20
N LEU A 180 -8.02 12.17 -9.21
CA LEU A 180 -6.61 12.54 -9.02
C LEU A 180 -6.10 12.21 -7.62
N TYR A 181 -6.96 12.40 -6.60
CA TYR A 181 -6.65 12.01 -5.24
C TYR A 181 -6.44 10.49 -5.13
N ILE A 182 -7.41 9.70 -5.61
CA ILE A 182 -7.32 8.22 -5.62
C ILE A 182 -6.10 7.75 -6.42
N LEU A 183 -5.85 8.35 -7.60
CA LEU A 183 -4.72 8.00 -8.45
C LEU A 183 -3.39 8.20 -7.74
N ARG A 184 -3.24 9.28 -6.98
CA ARG A 184 -2.04 9.56 -6.18
C ARG A 184 -1.81 8.47 -5.14
N GLU A 185 -2.82 8.17 -4.33
CA GLU A 185 -2.72 7.15 -3.27
C GLU A 185 -2.43 5.76 -3.85
N ALA A 186 -3.16 5.38 -4.91
CA ALA A 186 -2.95 4.11 -5.60
C ALA A 186 -1.56 4.02 -6.24
N TYR A 187 -1.02 5.11 -6.79
CA TYR A 187 0.31 5.13 -7.39
C TYR A 187 1.42 4.84 -6.37
N TYR A 188 1.35 5.40 -5.16
CA TYR A 188 2.35 5.13 -4.12
C TYR A 188 2.36 3.66 -3.71
N ILE A 189 1.17 3.08 -3.47
CA ILE A 189 1.03 1.65 -3.11
C ILE A 189 1.51 0.76 -4.26
N LEU A 190 1.16 1.10 -5.50
CA LEU A 190 1.58 0.36 -6.69
C LEU A 190 3.10 0.37 -6.82
N LYS A 191 3.72 1.54 -6.66
CA LYS A 191 5.17 1.70 -6.75
C LYS A 191 5.88 0.85 -5.68
N GLU A 192 5.47 0.95 -4.42
CA GLU A 192 6.08 0.17 -3.33
C GLU A 192 5.91 -1.33 -3.58
N SER A 193 4.73 -1.76 -4.03
CA SER A 193 4.49 -3.18 -4.33
C SER A 193 5.38 -3.68 -5.47
N VAL A 194 5.56 -2.89 -6.52
CA VAL A 194 6.48 -3.20 -7.63
C VAL A 194 7.93 -3.26 -7.14
N GLU A 195 8.37 -2.32 -6.30
CA GLU A 195 9.72 -2.32 -5.73
C GLU A 195 9.98 -3.60 -4.92
N VAL A 196 9.02 -4.05 -4.09
CA VAL A 196 9.16 -5.30 -3.35
C VAL A 196 9.17 -6.52 -4.28
N LEU A 197 8.34 -6.54 -5.33
CA LEU A 197 8.32 -7.64 -6.31
C LEU A 197 9.60 -7.70 -7.17
N MET A 198 10.24 -6.56 -7.39
CA MET A 198 11.52 -6.41 -8.10
C MET A 198 12.74 -6.57 -7.19
N GLU A 199 12.53 -6.97 -5.94
CA GLU A 199 13.60 -7.21 -4.95
C GLU A 199 14.46 -5.98 -4.67
N ALA A 200 13.83 -4.80 -4.67
CA ALA A 200 14.50 -3.55 -4.35
C ALA A 200 15.07 -3.55 -2.92
N SER A 201 16.22 -2.88 -2.76
CA SER A 201 16.88 -2.73 -1.47
C SER A 201 15.99 -1.98 -0.46
N PRO A 202 15.87 -2.45 0.79
CA PRO A 202 15.03 -1.82 1.82
C PRO A 202 15.66 -0.54 2.42
N GLY A 203 16.50 0.17 1.68
CA GLY A 203 17.11 1.43 2.11
C GLY A 203 18.23 1.26 3.15
N LEU A 204 18.93 0.13 3.13
CA LEU A 204 20.08 -0.11 4.03
C LEU A 204 21.29 0.74 3.63
N ASP A 205 22.02 1.26 4.63
CA ASP A 205 23.32 1.89 4.41
C ASP A 205 24.39 0.81 4.21
N PHE A 206 24.53 0.36 2.96
CA PHE A 206 25.50 -0.66 2.60
C PHE A 206 26.95 -0.23 2.85
N GLU A 207 27.25 1.07 2.81
CA GLU A 207 28.60 1.55 3.06
C GLU A 207 28.95 1.42 4.55
N GLU A 208 28.02 1.76 5.45
CA GLU A 208 28.22 1.54 6.88
C GLU A 208 28.27 0.05 7.23
N ILE A 209 27.38 -0.77 6.66
CA ILE A 209 27.42 -2.22 6.85
C ILE A 209 28.77 -2.79 6.41
N LYS A 210 29.26 -2.42 5.22
CA LYS A 210 30.59 -2.84 4.73
C LYS A 210 31.69 -2.43 5.70
N ARG A 211 31.73 -1.16 6.10
CA ARG A 211 32.75 -0.66 7.06
C ARG A 211 32.74 -1.42 8.37
N ARG A 212 31.58 -1.86 8.86
CA ARG A 212 31.48 -2.66 10.09
C ARG A 212 31.94 -4.09 9.90
N ILE A 213 31.59 -4.72 8.78
CA ILE A 213 32.05 -6.08 8.46
C ILE A 213 33.57 -6.12 8.28
N GLU A 214 34.14 -5.13 7.58
CA GLU A 214 35.60 -5.05 7.33
C GLU A 214 36.43 -4.73 8.59
N LYS A 215 35.80 -4.34 9.70
CA LYS A 215 36.48 -4.20 11.00
C LYS A 215 36.66 -5.53 11.73
N ILE A 216 36.04 -6.61 11.27
CA ILE A 216 36.19 -7.94 11.86
C ILE A 216 37.58 -8.48 11.52
N PRO A 217 38.41 -8.88 12.51
CA PRO A 217 39.72 -9.46 12.24
C PRO A 217 39.65 -10.66 11.30
N GLY A 218 40.53 -10.68 10.29
CA GLY A 218 40.59 -11.73 9.26
C GLY A 218 39.70 -11.47 8.04
N VAL A 219 38.84 -10.44 8.05
CA VAL A 219 38.12 -9.97 6.87
C VAL A 219 39.00 -9.01 6.07
N LYS A 220 39.18 -9.30 4.78
CA LYS A 220 39.89 -8.43 3.83
C LYS A 220 38.93 -7.46 3.15
N ASN A 221 37.77 -7.96 2.73
CA ASN A 221 36.77 -7.16 2.02
C ASN A 221 35.37 -7.79 2.11
N ALA A 222 34.34 -6.95 2.13
CA ALA A 222 32.95 -7.37 1.95
C ALA A 222 32.36 -6.75 0.67
N HIS A 223 31.71 -7.57 -0.17
CA HIS A 223 31.22 -7.19 -1.49
C HIS A 223 30.00 -8.04 -1.90
N HIS A 224 29.45 -7.78 -3.09
CA HIS A 224 28.30 -8.51 -3.64
C HIS A 224 27.07 -8.47 -2.72
N PHE A 225 26.72 -7.29 -2.22
CA PHE A 225 25.59 -7.10 -1.32
C PHE A 225 24.29 -7.14 -2.10
N HIS A 226 23.39 -8.03 -1.71
CA HIS A 226 21.98 -7.96 -2.10
C HIS A 226 21.12 -7.98 -0.86
N ALA A 227 20.10 -7.13 -0.85
CA ALA A 227 19.12 -7.08 0.22
C ALA A 227 17.75 -6.87 -0.39
N TRP A 228 16.76 -7.61 0.10
CA TRP A 228 15.39 -7.52 -0.40
C TRP A 228 14.37 -7.80 0.68
N ARG A 229 13.11 -7.46 0.42
CA ARG A 229 11.96 -7.75 1.28
C ARG A 229 11.18 -8.95 0.73
N ILE A 230 10.75 -9.86 1.59
CA ILE A 230 9.79 -10.93 1.23
C ILE A 230 8.36 -10.58 1.65
N GLY A 231 8.21 -9.74 2.67
CA GLY A 231 6.96 -9.13 3.11
C GLY A 231 7.26 -7.81 3.82
N GLU A 232 6.29 -7.24 4.54
CA GLU A 232 6.45 -5.93 5.18
C GLU A 232 7.64 -5.90 6.16
N ASP A 233 7.82 -6.93 6.98
CA ASP A 233 8.80 -6.92 8.08
C ASP A 233 9.95 -7.92 7.90
N GLU A 234 10.16 -8.49 6.72
CA GLU A 234 11.15 -9.56 6.52
C GLU A 234 12.20 -9.17 5.50
N VAL A 235 13.30 -8.59 6.00
CA VAL A 235 14.50 -8.25 5.22
C VAL A 235 15.44 -9.47 5.16
N HIS A 236 15.81 -9.82 3.95
CA HIS A 236 16.82 -10.83 3.62
C HIS A 236 18.07 -10.12 3.11
N PHE A 237 19.23 -10.69 3.40
CA PHE A 237 20.53 -10.15 2.98
C PHE A 237 21.46 -11.27 2.56
N GLU A 238 22.18 -11.07 1.46
CA GLU A 238 23.30 -11.91 1.08
C GLU A 238 24.52 -11.07 0.74
N CYS A 239 25.70 -11.64 1.02
CA CYS A 239 26.96 -11.02 0.65
C CYS A 239 28.07 -12.05 0.50
N HIS A 240 29.13 -11.62 -0.17
CA HIS A 240 30.41 -12.32 -0.16
C HIS A 240 31.38 -11.58 0.77
N VAL A 241 32.20 -12.35 1.47
CA VAL A 241 33.23 -11.82 2.36
C VAL A 241 34.55 -12.52 2.06
N SER A 242 35.50 -11.76 1.53
CA SER A 242 36.87 -12.19 1.31
C SER A 242 37.63 -12.18 2.64
N VAL A 243 38.24 -13.31 2.99
CA VAL A 243 38.94 -13.53 4.25
C VAL A 243 40.36 -14.05 4.01
N GLU A 244 41.18 -14.03 5.06
CA GLU A 244 42.46 -14.75 5.07
C GLU A 244 42.25 -16.26 4.96
N ASP A 245 43.24 -17.00 4.47
CA ASP A 245 43.16 -18.46 4.43
C ASP A 245 43.14 -19.01 5.86
N MET A 246 42.04 -19.67 6.22
CA MET A 246 41.76 -20.10 7.58
C MET A 246 40.90 -21.36 7.62
N PRO A 247 40.93 -22.13 8.73
CA PRO A 247 40.01 -23.23 8.93
C PRO A 247 38.55 -22.77 8.93
N ILE A 248 37.64 -23.60 8.42
CA ILE A 248 36.20 -23.30 8.34
C ILE A 248 35.61 -22.91 9.72
N SER A 249 36.09 -23.51 10.80
CA SER A 249 35.64 -23.18 12.16
C SER A 249 35.92 -21.72 12.56
N ARG A 250 37.01 -21.12 12.08
CA ARG A 250 37.30 -19.69 12.27
C ARG A 250 36.45 -18.81 11.35
N GLY A 251 36.22 -19.26 10.12
CA GLY A 251 35.29 -18.61 9.21
C GLY A 251 33.87 -18.54 9.80
N GLN A 252 33.43 -19.59 10.47
CA GLN A 252 32.13 -19.61 11.15
C GLN A 252 32.01 -18.50 12.23
N GLU A 253 33.06 -18.28 13.02
CA GLU A 253 33.09 -17.17 14.00
C GLU A 253 32.95 -15.78 13.33
N ILE A 254 33.44 -15.62 12.09
CA ILE A 254 33.26 -14.39 11.31
C ILE A 254 31.80 -14.26 10.84
N ILE A 255 31.21 -15.34 10.32
CA ILE A 255 29.79 -15.36 9.89
C ILE A 255 28.88 -14.98 11.07
N ASP A 256 29.07 -15.58 12.24
CA ASP A 256 28.26 -15.30 13.43
C ASP A 256 28.30 -13.80 13.81
N ARG A 257 29.47 -13.16 13.74
CA ARG A 257 29.62 -11.72 13.99
C ARG A 257 28.95 -10.86 12.92
N ILE A 258 29.01 -11.27 11.66
CA ILE A 258 28.32 -10.57 10.56
C ILE A 258 26.81 -10.66 10.76
N GLU A 259 26.29 -11.83 11.13
CA GLU A 259 24.87 -12.00 11.45
C GLU A 259 24.43 -11.10 12.61
N GLU A 260 25.23 -10.99 13.67
CA GLU A 260 24.96 -10.07 14.79
C GLU A 260 24.88 -8.61 14.33
N ILE A 261 25.84 -8.15 13.51
CA ILE A 261 25.83 -6.80 12.93
C ILE A 261 24.56 -6.59 12.10
N LEU A 262 24.23 -7.52 11.21
CA LEU A 262 23.09 -7.38 10.30
C LEU A 262 21.75 -7.41 11.04
N ARG A 263 21.64 -8.10 12.17
CA ARG A 263 20.45 -8.07 13.04
C ARG A 263 20.17 -6.67 13.58
N GLU A 264 21.19 -5.85 13.84
CA GLU A 264 21.01 -4.46 14.27
C GLU A 264 20.32 -3.59 13.18
N TYR A 265 20.47 -3.98 11.91
CA TYR A 265 19.79 -3.36 10.77
C TYR A 265 18.43 -3.98 10.44
N GLY A 266 17.90 -4.86 11.30
CA GLY A 266 16.59 -5.50 11.12
C GLY A 266 16.59 -6.64 10.10
N VAL A 267 17.75 -7.11 9.67
CA VAL A 267 17.86 -8.28 8.78
C VAL A 267 17.51 -9.55 9.54
N LYS A 268 16.59 -10.36 9.00
CA LYS A 268 16.09 -11.59 9.63
C LYS A 268 16.65 -12.87 9.04
N HIS A 269 17.12 -12.82 7.79
CA HIS A 269 17.73 -13.94 7.11
C HIS A 269 18.99 -13.48 6.39
N VAL A 270 20.09 -14.18 6.63
CA VAL A 270 21.41 -13.82 6.13
C VAL A 270 22.02 -15.03 5.44
N THR A 271 22.63 -14.82 4.28
CA THR A 271 23.55 -15.78 3.66
C THR A 271 24.90 -15.10 3.44
N VAL A 272 25.95 -15.58 4.10
CA VAL A 272 27.32 -15.10 3.91
C VAL A 272 28.12 -16.16 3.18
N GLN A 273 28.67 -15.82 2.01
CA GLN A 273 29.64 -16.66 1.31
C GLN A 273 31.06 -16.21 1.68
N LEU A 274 31.78 -17.03 2.43
CA LEU A 274 33.20 -16.81 2.66
C LEU A 274 34.02 -17.23 1.44
N GLU A 275 35.06 -16.46 1.13
CA GLU A 275 35.97 -16.76 0.04
C GLU A 275 37.41 -16.29 0.32
N VAL A 276 38.35 -16.83 -0.45
CA VAL A 276 39.76 -16.43 -0.41
C VAL A 276 40.15 -16.00 -1.82
N ASP A 277 40.29 -14.68 -2.01
CA ASP A 277 40.76 -14.04 -3.25
C ASP A 277 40.08 -14.59 -4.53
N ARG A 278 38.77 -14.90 -4.45
CA ARG A 278 38.00 -15.57 -5.52
C ARG A 278 37.37 -14.60 -6.49
N CYS A 279 36.72 -13.54 -5.99
CA CYS A 279 36.08 -12.54 -6.83
C CYS A 279 37.11 -11.55 -7.40
N LYS A 280 37.02 -11.27 -8.71
CA LYS A 280 37.86 -10.27 -9.37
C LYS A 280 37.33 -8.84 -9.23
N ASN A 281 36.08 -8.69 -8.81
CA ASN A 281 35.42 -7.41 -8.60
C ASN A 281 34.89 -7.37 -7.16
N GLU A 282 35.42 -6.43 -6.38
CA GLU A 282 35.17 -6.27 -4.94
C GLU A 282 34.24 -5.06 -4.65
N GLY A 283 33.45 -4.67 -5.66
CA GLY A 283 32.43 -3.64 -5.52
C GLY A 283 31.27 -4.06 -4.62
N ILE A 284 30.69 -3.11 -3.88
CA ILE A 284 29.52 -3.37 -3.01
C ILE A 284 28.39 -3.99 -3.80
N ILE A 285 28.11 -3.47 -5.00
CA ILE A 285 27.21 -4.07 -5.97
C ILE A 285 28.08 -4.58 -7.13
N CYS A 286 28.16 -5.90 -7.31
CA CYS A 286 28.87 -6.44 -8.46
C CYS A 286 28.02 -6.24 -9.73
N PRO A 287 28.61 -5.75 -10.83
CA PRO A 287 27.91 -5.73 -12.11
C PRO A 287 27.56 -7.15 -12.54
N ALA A 288 26.38 -7.34 -13.14
CA ALA A 288 26.07 -8.59 -13.83
C ALA A 288 27.14 -8.81 -14.91
N ASN A 289 27.75 -10.00 -14.91
CA ASN A 289 28.81 -10.40 -15.83
C ASN A 289 28.46 -10.15 -17.30
#